data_AF-A0A7C4Y0F7-F1
#
_entry.id   AF-A0A7C4Y0F7-F1
#
_cell.length_a   1.000
_cell.length_b   1.000
_cell.length_c   1.000
_cell.angle_alpha   90.00
_cell.angle_beta   90.00
_cell.angle_gamma   90.00
#
_symmetry.space_group_name_H-M   'P 1'
#
loop_
_entity.id
_entity.type
_entity.pdbx_description
1 polymer ?
#
loop_
_entity_poly.entity_id
_entity_poly.type
_entity_poly.pdbx_seq_one_letter_code
_entity_poly.pdbx_strand_id
1 'polypeptide(L)' 'KLSTSMRLTSFCPLGQTAPNIIQQSLRKFRDEWLEHINERKCSSNVCKFEEITEEVINE' A
#
# COMPACT_ATOMS: atom_id res chain seq x y z
N LYS A 1 -3.59 4.10 13.57
CA LYS A 1 -2.87 4.94 14.57
C LYS A 1 -1.50 5.38 14.06
N LEU A 2 -0.70 4.49 13.45
CA LEU A 2 0.64 4.80 12.91
C LEU A 2 0.71 6.03 11.99
N SER A 3 -0.14 6.10 10.96
CA SER A 3 -0.11 7.23 9.99
C SER A 3 -0.43 8.58 10.63
N THR A 4 -1.30 8.61 11.65
CA THR A 4 -1.57 9.82 12.45
C THR A 4 -0.36 10.20 13.31
N SER A 5 0.28 9.22 13.96
CA SER A 5 1.50 9.45 14.74
C SER A 5 2.61 10.02 13.85
N MET A 6 2.89 9.41 12.70
CA MET A 6 3.88 9.92 11.74
C MET A 6 3.62 11.37 11.35
N ARG A 7 2.36 11.72 11.06
CA ARG A 7 2.00 13.11 10.71
C ARG A 7 2.26 14.10 11.86
N LEU A 8 1.97 13.72 13.10
CA LEU A 8 2.02 14.62 14.25
C LEU A 8 3.41 14.70 14.90
N THR A 9 4.22 13.64 14.83
CA THR A 9 5.46 13.53 15.60
C THR A 9 6.72 13.66 14.74
N SER A 10 6.61 13.62 13.41
CA SER A 10 7.78 13.80 12.54
C SER A 10 8.27 15.24 12.57
N PHE A 11 9.57 15.43 12.82
CA PHE A 11 10.19 16.75 12.83
C PHE A 11 10.39 17.33 11.41
N CYS A 12 10.67 16.45 10.45
CA CYS A 12 10.86 16.82 9.04
C CYS A 12 9.50 16.92 8.30
N PRO A 13 9.27 17.95 7.46
CA PRO A 13 8.06 18.08 6.65
C PRO A 13 7.75 16.85 5.79
N LEU A 14 8.77 16.20 5.22
CA LEU A 14 8.59 14.98 4.43
C LEU A 14 7.95 13.86 5.26
N GLY A 15 8.38 13.68 6.51
CA GLY A 15 7.81 12.67 7.42
C GLY A 15 6.36 12.99 7.80
N GLN A 16 6.01 14.28 7.88
CA GLN A 16 4.64 14.71 8.14
C GLN A 16 3.71 14.45 6.96
N THR A 17 4.21 14.60 5.71
CA THR A 17 3.40 14.46 4.49
C THR A 17 3.39 13.04 3.91
N ALA A 18 4.42 12.23 4.15
CA ALA A 18 4.50 10.84 3.71
C ALA A 18 3.22 10.01 3.98
N PRO A 19 2.61 10.04 5.19
CA PRO A 19 1.40 9.26 5.45
C PRO A 19 0.17 9.73 4.66
N ASN A 20 0.18 10.93 4.08
CA ASN A 20 -0.97 11.46 3.34
C ASN A 20 -1.21 10.67 2.05
N ILE A 21 -0.16 10.22 1.35
CA ILE A 21 -0.30 9.43 0.11
C ILE A 21 -1.10 8.16 0.38
N ILE A 22 -0.74 7.43 1.44
CA ILE A 22 -1.42 6.18 1.82
C ILE A 22 -2.82 6.46 2.35
N GLN A 23 -3.02 7.46 3.22
CA GLN A 23 -4.36 7.80 3.74
C GLN A 23 -5.34 8.19 2.63
N GLN A 24 -4.88 8.99 1.66
CA GLN A 24 -5.71 9.41 0.53
C GLN A 24 -5.98 8.25 -0.42
N SER A 25 -4.95 7.45 -0.72
CA SER A 25 -5.09 6.28 -1.58
C SER A 25 -6.08 5.28 -0.99
N LEU A 26 -5.94 4.91 0.29
CA LEU A 26 -6.88 4.00 0.96
C LEU A 26 -8.30 4.56 1.07
N ARG A 27 -8.49 5.88 1.09
CA ARG A 27 -9.82 6.49 1.12
C ARG A 27 -10.52 6.44 -0.23
N LYS A 28 -9.78 6.61 -1.32
CA LYS A 28 -10.33 6.69 -2.67
C LYS A 28 -10.36 5.34 -3.39
N PHE A 29 -9.39 4.48 -3.12
CA PHE A 29 -9.12 3.26 -3.87
C PHE A 29 -9.05 2.03 -2.96
N ARG A 30 -9.81 2.03 -1.86
CA ARG A 30 -9.78 0.93 -0.87
C ARG A 30 -10.04 -0.42 -1.52
N ASP A 31 -11.01 -0.47 -2.41
CA ASP A 31 -11.47 -1.70 -3.02
C ASP A 31 -10.41 -2.26 -3.99
N GLU A 32 -9.71 -1.40 -4.73
CA GLU A 32 -8.55 -1.81 -5.53
C GLU A 32 -7.44 -2.40 -4.66
N TRP A 33 -7.10 -1.77 -3.53
CA TRP A 33 -6.11 -2.33 -2.60
C TRP A 33 -6.52 -3.73 -2.13
N LEU A 34 -7.80 -3.93 -1.79
CA LEU A 34 -8.31 -5.21 -1.34
C LEU A 34 -8.32 -6.27 -2.46
N GLU A 35 -8.65 -5.89 -3.70
CA GLU A 35 -8.56 -6.77 -4.88
C GLU A 35 -7.11 -7.24 -5.09
N HIS A 36 -6.15 -6.30 -5.05
CA HIS A 36 -4.74 -6.62 -5.24
C HIS A 36 -4.20 -7.52 -4.12
N ILE A 37 -4.59 -7.28 -2.86
CA ILE A 37 -4.10 -8.03 -1.69
C ILE A 37 -4.74 -9.42 -1.60
N ASN A 38 -6.07 -9.50 -1.70
CA ASN A 38 -6.80 -10.73 -1.43
C ASN A 38 -6.88 -11.64 -2.66
N GLU A 39 -7.10 -11.05 -3.84
CA GLU A 39 -7.36 -11.81 -5.07
C GLU A 39 -6.14 -11.85 -6.00
N ARG A 40 -5.12 -11.03 -5.73
CA ARG A 40 -3.98 -10.82 -6.64
C ARG A 40 -4.45 -10.51 -8.06
N LYS A 41 -5.46 -9.65 -8.15
CA LYS A 41 -6.05 -9.18 -9.40
C LYS A 41 -6.01 -7.67 -9.46
N CYS A 42 -6.01 -7.18 -10.70
CA CYS A 42 -6.04 -5.77 -11.01
C CYS A 42 -7.10 -5.56 -12.08
N SER A 43 -8.21 -4.95 -11.70
CA SER A 43 -9.27 -4.52 -12.61
C SER A 43 -8.77 -3.64 -13.77
N SER A 44 -7.70 -2.88 -13.55
CA SER A 44 -7.04 -2.08 -14.60
C SER A 44 -6.13 -2.88 -15.53
N ASN A 45 -5.88 -4.17 -15.25
CA ASN A 45 -5.02 -5.08 -16.04
C ASN A 45 -3.59 -4.56 -16.31
N VAL A 46 -3.07 -3.69 -15.45
CA VAL A 46 -1.71 -3.13 -15.59
C VAL A 46 -0.68 -3.83 -14.69
N CYS A 47 -1.13 -4.50 -13.63
CA CYS A 47 -0.26 -5.18 -12.69
C CYS A 47 -0.01 -6.63 -13.14
N LYS A 48 1.23 -7.11 -12.96
CA LYS A 48 1.57 -8.52 -13.06
C LYS A 48 1.69 -9.09 -11.65
N PHE A 49 0.98 -10.19 -11.39
CA PHE A 49 1.09 -10.90 -10.12
C PHE A 49 1.79 -12.22 -10.40
N GLU A 50 2.94 -12.41 -9.76
CA GLU A 50 3.65 -13.67 -9.79
C GLU A 50 3.06 -14.59 -8.71
N GLU A 51 2.96 -15.88 -9.03
CA GLU A 51 2.70 -16.89 -8.01
C GLU A 51 3.92 -16.96 -7.10
N ILE A 52 3.71 -16.82 -5.80
CA ILE A 52 4.77 -17.05 -4.83
C ILE A 52 4.85 -18.56 -4.65
N THR A 53 5.81 -19.19 -5.31
CA THR A 53 6.19 -20.58 -5.08
C THR A 53 7.16 -20.66 -3.90
N GLU A 54 7.35 -21.84 -3.31
CA GLU A 54 8.33 -22.06 -2.24
C GLU A 54 9.77 -21.71 -2.66
N GLU A 55 10.04 -21.65 -3.97
CA GLU A 55 11.33 -21.26 -4.52
C GLU A 55 11.61 -19.76 -4.34
N VAL A 56 10.58 -18.90 -4.46
CA VAL A 56 10.71 -17.43 -4.35
C VAL A 56 10.90 -16.97 -2.89
N ILE A 57 10.46 -17.73 -1.91
CA ILE A 57 10.56 -17.37 -0.48
C ILE A 57 11.99 -17.55 0.06
N ASN A 58 12.77 -18.43 -0.57
CA ASN A 58 14.09 -18.86 -0.08
C ASN A 58 15.27 -18.22 -0.85
N GLU A 59 15.00 -17.23 -1.69
CA GLU A 59 15.99 -16.36 -2.34
C GLU A 59 16.10 -15.01 -1.62
#